data_AF-A0A2D8EYC5-F1
#
_entry.id   AF-A0A2D8EYC5-F1
#
_cell.length_a   1.000
_cell.length_b   1.000
_cell.length_c   1.000
_cell.angle_alpha   90.00
_cell.angle_beta   90.00
_cell.angle_gamma   90.00
#
_symmetry.space_group_name_H-M   'P 1'
#
loop_
_entity.id
_entity.type
_entity.pdbx_description
1 polymer ?
#
loop_
_entity_poly.entity_id
_entity_poly.type
_entity_poly.pdbx_seq_one_letter_code
_entity_poly.pdbx_strand_id
1 'polypeptide(L)'
;MRRILWAFALMAHICSVAEAEEAFRLRDAVDTPAWLTLKGETRVRYETLQGQFRAGGEGGDQLLLFRSLLLAEADTGPISFGVEIQDSRTYLADAGTPLSSSIANPLDLLQLYTRIDELPGVFGEGSSSKLTLGRQTVSIGSKRQIERVDFANVIKSYTGAHFVSTAERGDELHLVYVVPTARYPDARPALDDNELSGDEEQWERRIWGVHYRRADILPALAPGLWGEVFAYGLEERDSGDFPTPDRSYFAPGFRLYRKPVSGQWDIDLEGALRRGSRYASNDPMDTQSLEVEASMLFAAVGYTFDTPWQPRFALEYYHASGDEDPFDLNYDQHERLFGSRRTDLNNTSIHGPLTPANLNAPGFRVEVKPGARWDARFYYHAAHLASKTDSWVIAKLRDPSGQSGDFIGHTLDGRARYWVLPDSLRLELGASALMYGEFAKDVPGGPDGDETLFGYAQLTFTF
;
A
#
# COMPACT_ATOMS: atom_id res chain seq x y z
N MET A 1 -20.45 22.70 17.27
CA MET A 1 -20.11 22.65 18.72
C MET A 1 -20.40 21.30 19.39
N ARG A 2 -21.60 20.70 19.31
CA ARG A 2 -21.90 19.40 19.96
C ARG A 2 -21.09 18.20 19.43
N ARG A 3 -20.62 18.21 18.18
CA ARG A 3 -19.75 17.16 17.60
C ARG A 3 -18.27 17.26 18.04
N ILE A 4 -17.82 18.45 18.42
CA ILE A 4 -16.46 18.71 18.93
C ILE A 4 -16.34 18.24 20.39
N LEU A 5 -17.44 18.30 21.15
CA LEU A 5 -17.48 17.88 22.56
C LEU A 5 -17.30 16.36 22.76
N TRP A 6 -17.70 15.51 21.79
CA TRP A 6 -17.44 14.07 21.86
C TRP A 6 -15.98 13.70 21.56
N ALA A 7 -15.35 14.41 20.61
CA ALA A 7 -13.92 14.26 20.34
C ALA A 7 -13.06 14.73 21.53
N PHE A 8 -13.49 15.79 22.23
CA PHE A 8 -12.83 16.24 23.46
C PHE A 8 -13.10 15.34 24.66
N ALA A 9 -14.27 14.70 24.77
CA ALA A 9 -14.53 13.70 25.82
C ALA A 9 -13.69 12.43 25.64
N LEU A 10 -13.46 11.99 24.39
CA LEU A 10 -12.52 10.91 24.09
C LEU A 10 -11.07 11.33 24.40
N MET A 11 -10.66 12.57 24.08
CA MET A 11 -9.34 13.12 24.43
C MET A 11 -9.13 13.31 25.95
N ALA A 12 -10.18 13.62 26.71
CA ALA A 12 -10.10 13.71 28.16
C ALA A 12 -9.85 12.34 28.82
N HIS A 13 -10.37 11.25 28.25
CA HIS A 13 -9.98 9.89 28.64
C HIS A 13 -8.60 9.48 28.14
N ILE A 14 -8.11 10.01 27.02
CA ILE A 14 -6.73 9.77 26.55
C ILE A 14 -5.69 10.32 27.55
N CYS A 15 -5.98 11.41 28.28
CA CYS A 15 -5.08 11.93 29.30
C CYS A 15 -5.01 11.06 30.57
N SER A 16 -6.06 10.32 30.93
CA SER A 16 -6.01 9.37 32.07
C SER A 16 -5.41 8.01 31.73
N VAL A 17 -5.19 7.73 30.44
CA VAL A 17 -4.63 6.45 29.95
C VAL A 17 -3.11 6.52 29.75
N ALA A 18 -2.51 7.72 29.78
CA ALA A 18 -1.06 7.89 29.68
C ALA A 18 -0.26 7.37 30.92
N GLU A 19 -0.95 7.01 32.01
CA GLU A 19 -0.37 6.34 33.18
C GLU A 19 -0.46 4.79 33.12
N ALA A 20 -1.17 4.22 32.14
CA ALA A 20 -1.29 2.77 32.01
C ALA A 20 -0.04 2.15 31.35
N GLU A 21 0.42 1.01 31.87
CA GLU A 21 1.46 0.19 31.22
C GLU A 21 0.87 -0.87 30.27
N GLU A 22 -0.44 -1.15 30.39
CA GLU A 22 -1.13 -2.18 29.61
C GLU A 22 -1.95 -1.59 28.46
N ALA A 23 -2.01 -2.34 27.37
CA ALA A 23 -2.77 -1.97 26.19
C ALA A 23 -4.26 -1.90 26.49
N PHE A 24 -4.92 -0.85 26.01
CA PHE A 24 -6.38 -0.77 26.02
C PHE A 24 -6.96 -1.84 25.08
N ARG A 25 -7.95 -2.58 25.58
CA ARG A 25 -8.76 -3.51 24.81
C ARG A 25 -10.22 -3.17 24.99
N LEU A 26 -10.97 -3.09 23.90
CA LEU A 26 -12.39 -2.76 23.96
C LEU A 26 -13.20 -3.74 24.83
N ARG A 27 -12.82 -5.03 24.83
CA ARG A 27 -13.44 -6.07 25.68
C ARG A 27 -13.32 -5.82 27.19
N ASP A 28 -12.34 -5.03 27.61
CA ASP A 28 -12.12 -4.72 29.03
C ASP A 28 -13.03 -3.55 29.47
N ALA A 29 -13.49 -2.73 28.51
CA ALA A 29 -14.41 -1.62 28.71
C ALA A 29 -15.88 -1.99 28.43
N VAL A 30 -16.12 -3.02 27.62
CA VAL A 30 -17.45 -3.50 27.20
C VAL A 30 -17.47 -5.02 27.30
N ASP A 31 -18.43 -5.55 28.07
CA ASP A 31 -18.64 -7.00 28.18
C ASP A 31 -19.22 -7.56 26.88
N THR A 32 -18.33 -7.93 25.95
CA THR A 32 -18.68 -8.54 24.67
C THR A 32 -18.85 -10.05 24.84
N PRO A 33 -19.94 -10.65 24.33
CA PRO A 33 -20.09 -12.11 24.32
C PRO A 33 -18.90 -12.81 23.65
N ALA A 34 -18.57 -14.03 24.08
CA ALA A 34 -17.39 -14.77 23.58
C ALA A 34 -17.40 -15.02 22.05
N TRP A 35 -18.58 -15.03 21.43
CA TRP A 35 -18.74 -15.19 19.98
C TRP A 35 -18.53 -13.89 19.20
N LEU A 36 -18.42 -12.74 19.86
CA LEU A 36 -18.29 -11.42 19.21
C LEU A 36 -16.94 -10.80 19.48
N THR A 37 -16.18 -10.52 18.42
CA THR A 37 -14.96 -9.73 18.47
C THR A 37 -15.24 -8.32 17.93
N LEU A 38 -14.90 -7.31 18.72
CA LEU A 38 -14.88 -5.91 18.28
C LEU A 38 -13.45 -5.39 18.27
N LYS A 39 -13.03 -4.76 17.17
CA LYS A 39 -11.71 -4.13 17.02
C LYS A 39 -11.85 -2.81 16.31
N GLY A 40 -11.01 -1.85 16.64
CA GLY A 40 -11.02 -0.58 15.93
C GLY A 40 -9.70 0.15 15.93
N GLU A 41 -9.66 1.16 15.06
CA GLU A 41 -8.58 2.12 15.00
C GLU A 41 -9.18 3.49 14.74
N THR A 42 -8.72 4.52 15.45
CA THR A 42 -8.93 5.91 15.03
C THR A 42 -7.59 6.62 14.91
N ARG A 43 -7.49 7.50 13.93
CA ARG A 43 -6.25 8.17 13.57
C ARG A 43 -6.50 9.59 13.12
N VAL A 44 -5.64 10.49 13.57
CA VAL A 44 -5.50 11.85 13.04
C VAL A 44 -4.10 12.02 12.48
N ARG A 45 -3.98 12.66 11.32
CA ARG A 45 -2.70 12.99 10.71
C ARG A 45 -2.73 14.37 10.10
N TYR A 46 -1.75 15.20 10.45
CA TYR A 46 -1.47 16.44 9.73
C TYR A 46 -0.29 16.21 8.78
N GLU A 47 -0.42 16.69 7.54
CA GLU A 47 0.58 16.62 6.49
C GLU A 47 0.83 18.02 5.93
N THR A 48 2.08 18.30 5.56
CA THR A 48 2.48 19.52 4.85
C THR A 48 3.45 19.15 3.73
N LEU A 49 3.33 19.86 2.61
CA LEU A 49 4.16 19.73 1.42
C LEU A 49 4.62 21.12 1.01
N GLN A 50 5.90 21.27 0.68
CA GLN A 50 6.49 22.47 0.10
C GLN A 50 7.17 22.08 -1.21
N GLY A 51 6.86 22.81 -2.28
CA GLY A 51 7.30 22.47 -3.62
C GLY A 51 6.39 21.41 -4.24
N GLN A 52 6.05 21.57 -5.52
CA GLN A 52 5.30 20.59 -6.27
C GLN A 52 6.21 19.95 -7.29
N PHE A 53 6.15 18.63 -7.40
CA PHE A 53 6.89 17.85 -8.41
C PHE A 53 6.00 17.42 -9.59
N ARG A 54 4.71 17.72 -9.54
CA ARG A 54 3.72 17.31 -10.55
C ARG A 54 3.59 18.37 -11.63
N ALA A 55 3.32 17.92 -12.86
CA ALA A 55 3.00 18.79 -13.98
C ALA A 55 1.87 19.78 -13.62
N GLY A 56 2.13 21.07 -13.80
CA GLY A 56 1.19 22.15 -13.51
C GLY A 56 0.87 22.39 -12.02
N GLY A 57 1.61 21.75 -11.10
CA GLY A 57 1.50 22.03 -9.66
C GLY A 57 2.35 23.22 -9.25
N GLU A 58 1.82 24.08 -8.40
CA GLU A 58 2.53 25.23 -7.85
C GLU A 58 2.47 25.28 -6.31
N GLY A 59 3.44 25.93 -5.68
CA GLY A 59 3.41 26.21 -4.25
C GLY A 59 3.59 24.99 -3.34
N GLY A 60 2.73 24.89 -2.32
CA GLY A 60 2.74 23.81 -1.33
C GLY A 60 1.33 23.42 -0.94
N ASP A 61 1.19 22.33 -0.20
CA ASP A 61 -0.09 21.77 0.23
C ASP A 61 -0.10 21.46 1.72
N GLN A 62 -1.29 21.33 2.28
CA GLN A 62 -1.50 20.77 3.61
C GLN A 62 -2.75 19.91 3.64
N LEU A 63 -2.75 18.92 4.52
CA LEU A 63 -3.93 18.09 4.77
C LEU A 63 -4.03 17.72 6.24
N LEU A 64 -5.24 17.83 6.78
CA LEU A 64 -5.63 17.21 8.03
C LEU A 64 -6.54 16.01 7.73
N LEU A 65 -6.04 14.82 8.01
CA LEU A 65 -6.70 13.55 7.71
C LEU A 65 -7.21 12.88 8.98
N PHE A 66 -8.41 12.35 8.90
CA PHE A 66 -9.01 11.49 9.92
C PHE A 66 -9.34 10.14 9.30
N ARG A 67 -9.09 9.06 10.04
CA ARG A 67 -9.55 7.71 9.71
C ARG A 67 -10.11 7.06 10.97
N SER A 68 -11.28 6.47 10.87
CA SER A 68 -11.84 5.58 11.89
C SER A 68 -12.26 4.26 11.26
N LEU A 69 -11.86 3.16 11.87
CA LEU A 69 -12.19 1.79 11.48
C LEU A 69 -12.88 1.11 12.67
N LEU A 70 -13.97 0.39 12.40
CA LEU A 70 -14.63 -0.45 13.39
C LEU A 70 -15.03 -1.77 12.74
N LEU A 71 -14.40 -2.86 13.19
CA LEU A 71 -14.70 -4.24 12.82
C LEU A 71 -15.55 -4.88 13.92
N ALA A 72 -16.65 -5.51 13.51
CA ALA A 72 -17.38 -6.49 14.29
C ALA A 72 -17.30 -7.85 13.57
N GLU A 73 -16.77 -8.88 14.25
CA GLU A 73 -16.72 -10.25 13.75
C GLU A 73 -17.47 -11.18 14.70
N ALA A 74 -18.48 -11.88 14.19
CA ALA A 74 -19.24 -12.89 14.91
C ALA A 74 -18.78 -14.29 14.50
N ASP A 75 -18.22 -15.05 15.45
CA ASP A 75 -17.74 -16.42 15.28
C ASP A 75 -18.76 -17.43 15.82
N THR A 76 -19.24 -18.31 14.95
CA THR A 76 -20.22 -19.36 15.28
C THR A 76 -19.59 -20.76 15.39
N GLY A 77 -18.26 -20.86 15.29
CA GLY A 77 -17.48 -22.10 15.22
C GLY A 77 -16.99 -22.35 13.78
N PRO A 78 -17.73 -23.07 12.93
CA PRO A 78 -17.31 -23.37 11.56
C PRO A 78 -17.43 -22.16 10.61
N ILE A 79 -18.11 -21.10 11.03
CA ILE A 79 -18.40 -19.93 10.18
C ILE A 79 -18.25 -18.66 11.00
N SER A 80 -17.50 -17.69 10.46
CA SER A 80 -17.42 -16.33 10.97
C SER A 80 -18.12 -15.34 10.02
N PHE A 81 -18.76 -14.31 10.56
CA PHE A 81 -19.32 -13.19 9.81
C PHE A 81 -18.64 -11.90 10.23
N GLY A 82 -18.11 -11.14 9.27
CA GLY A 82 -17.40 -9.89 9.55
C GLY A 82 -18.03 -8.69 8.87
N VAL A 83 -18.12 -7.57 9.61
CA VAL A 83 -18.52 -6.25 9.10
C VAL A 83 -17.49 -5.23 9.58
N GLU A 84 -16.87 -4.50 8.65
CA GLU A 84 -15.98 -3.37 8.98
C GLU A 84 -16.46 -2.10 8.31
N ILE A 85 -16.63 -1.04 9.12
CA ILE A 85 -16.95 0.31 8.65
C ILE A 85 -15.68 1.16 8.66
N GLN A 86 -15.50 1.98 7.62
CA GLN A 86 -14.43 2.96 7.51
C GLN A 86 -15.01 4.37 7.38
N ASP A 87 -14.50 5.33 8.14
CA ASP A 87 -14.78 6.76 7.94
C ASP A 87 -13.46 7.49 7.73
N SER A 88 -13.21 7.94 6.50
CA SER A 88 -11.95 8.59 6.11
C SER A 88 -12.21 10.00 5.58
N ARG A 89 -11.87 11.01 6.37
CA ARG A 89 -12.17 12.42 6.09
C ARG A 89 -10.92 13.27 5.95
N THR A 90 -11.04 14.37 5.21
CA THR A 90 -9.95 15.34 5.01
C THR A 90 -10.41 16.78 5.19
N TYR A 91 -9.50 17.63 5.66
CA TYR A 91 -9.67 19.08 5.79
C TYR A 91 -8.36 19.79 5.42
N LEU A 92 -8.43 21.11 5.27
CA LEU A 92 -7.31 22.00 4.89
C LEU A 92 -6.79 21.84 3.45
N ALA A 93 -7.40 20.96 2.66
CA ALA A 93 -7.12 20.86 1.23
C ALA A 93 -7.51 22.17 0.53
N ASP A 94 -6.75 22.54 -0.48
CA ASP A 94 -7.08 23.64 -1.38
C ASP A 94 -7.17 23.14 -2.84
N ALA A 95 -7.29 24.08 -3.79
CA ALA A 95 -7.44 23.77 -5.20
C ALA A 95 -6.21 23.07 -5.81
N GLY A 96 -5.01 23.30 -5.27
CA GLY A 96 -3.76 22.69 -5.73
C GLY A 96 -3.54 21.29 -5.15
N THR A 97 -4.17 20.99 -4.01
CA THR A 97 -4.00 19.71 -3.33
C THR A 97 -4.43 18.54 -4.21
N PRO A 98 -3.63 17.47 -4.36
CA PRO A 98 -3.95 16.30 -5.17
C PRO A 98 -4.95 15.35 -4.46
N LEU A 99 -6.10 15.90 -4.05
CA LEU A 99 -7.15 15.15 -3.36
C LEU A 99 -7.88 14.21 -4.32
N SER A 100 -8.20 13.01 -3.83
CA SER A 100 -8.96 11.99 -4.58
C SER A 100 -9.68 11.06 -3.61
N SER A 101 -10.53 10.18 -4.14
CA SER A 101 -11.18 9.09 -3.39
C SER A 101 -10.19 8.08 -2.78
N SER A 102 -8.88 8.21 -3.09
CA SER A 102 -7.82 7.46 -2.43
C SER A 102 -7.34 8.05 -1.10
N ILE A 103 -7.79 9.27 -0.78
CA ILE A 103 -7.40 10.04 0.40
C ILE A 103 -8.62 10.39 1.27
N ALA A 104 -9.78 10.66 0.66
CA ALA A 104 -11.05 10.87 1.35
C ALA A 104 -12.12 9.89 0.86
N ASN A 105 -12.88 9.31 1.78
CA ASN A 105 -14.01 8.41 1.54
C ASN A 105 -14.85 8.38 2.84
N PRO A 106 -15.79 9.32 2.98
CA PRO A 106 -16.56 9.50 4.20
C PRO A 106 -17.61 8.39 4.37
N LEU A 107 -17.46 7.62 5.46
CA LEU A 107 -18.34 6.53 5.88
C LEU A 107 -18.71 5.50 4.79
N ASP A 108 -17.87 4.48 4.63
CA ASP A 108 -18.07 3.33 3.73
C ASP A 108 -18.11 1.98 4.49
N LEU A 109 -18.73 0.99 3.85
CA LEU A 109 -18.66 -0.43 4.22
C LEU A 109 -17.40 -1.07 3.62
N LEU A 110 -16.32 -1.05 4.40
CA LEU A 110 -15.02 -1.57 3.98
C LEU A 110 -15.03 -3.10 3.83
N GLN A 111 -15.63 -3.81 4.78
CA GLN A 111 -15.74 -5.27 4.73
C GLN A 111 -17.15 -5.75 5.09
N LEU A 112 -17.63 -6.76 4.38
CA LEU A 112 -18.83 -7.53 4.65
C LEU A 112 -18.62 -8.94 4.09
N TYR A 113 -18.26 -9.89 4.96
CA TYR A 113 -17.90 -11.24 4.55
C TYR A 113 -18.47 -12.34 5.42
N THR A 114 -18.56 -13.52 4.82
CA THR A 114 -18.69 -14.80 5.50
C THR A 114 -17.41 -15.59 5.30
N ARG A 115 -16.81 -16.08 6.38
CA ARG A 115 -15.63 -16.94 6.36
C ARG A 115 -16.02 -18.32 6.84
N ILE A 116 -15.74 -19.34 6.05
CA ILE A 116 -15.84 -20.74 6.48
C ILE A 116 -14.48 -21.09 7.06
N ASP A 117 -14.48 -21.35 8.35
CA ASP A 117 -13.31 -21.71 9.13
C ASP A 117 -13.18 -23.26 9.15
N GLU A 118 -11.94 -23.76 9.14
CA GLU A 118 -11.63 -25.19 9.32
C GLU A 118 -12.08 -26.15 8.20
N LEU A 119 -12.02 -25.72 6.94
CA LEU A 119 -12.14 -26.63 5.79
C LEU A 119 -10.94 -27.60 5.73
N PRO A 120 -11.10 -28.82 5.16
CA PRO A 120 -9.97 -29.71 4.91
C PRO A 120 -8.85 -29.02 4.11
N GLY A 121 -7.61 -29.14 4.58
CA GLY A 121 -6.44 -28.61 3.90
C GLY A 121 -6.08 -29.38 2.63
N VAL A 122 -5.46 -28.70 1.66
CA VAL A 122 -5.04 -29.33 0.39
C VAL A 122 -3.65 -29.96 0.43
N PHE A 123 -2.95 -29.87 1.57
CA PHE A 123 -1.59 -30.40 1.74
C PHE A 123 -1.55 -31.77 2.44
N GLY A 124 -2.71 -32.40 2.66
CA GLY A 124 -2.82 -33.68 3.35
C GLY A 124 -3.20 -33.55 4.83
N GLU A 125 -3.00 -34.62 5.59
CA GLU A 125 -3.30 -34.65 7.02
C GLU A 125 -2.56 -33.54 7.79
N GLY A 126 -3.22 -32.95 8.77
CA GLY A 126 -2.69 -31.84 9.57
C GLY A 126 -2.78 -30.45 8.91
N SER A 127 -3.23 -30.37 7.65
CA SER A 127 -3.47 -29.08 6.99
C SER A 127 -4.91 -28.58 7.18
N SER A 128 -5.09 -27.26 7.21
CA SER A 128 -6.40 -26.62 7.36
C SER A 128 -6.59 -25.52 6.31
N SER A 129 -7.84 -25.30 5.94
CA SER A 129 -8.23 -24.30 4.94
C SER A 129 -9.25 -23.33 5.48
N LYS A 130 -9.25 -22.13 4.92
CA LYS A 130 -10.27 -21.09 5.14
C LYS A 130 -10.74 -20.56 3.80
N LEU A 131 -12.03 -20.27 3.70
CA LEU A 131 -12.63 -19.63 2.53
C LEU A 131 -13.42 -18.39 2.97
N THR A 132 -12.99 -17.22 2.52
CA THR A 132 -13.67 -15.95 2.75
C THR A 132 -14.44 -15.55 1.49
N LEU A 133 -15.74 -15.30 1.63
CA LEU A 133 -16.66 -14.88 0.57
C LEU A 133 -17.25 -13.51 0.92
N GLY A 134 -17.34 -12.61 -0.05
CA GLY A 134 -17.93 -11.28 0.10
C GLY A 134 -16.89 -10.16 -0.03
N ARG A 135 -17.25 -8.97 0.47
CA ARG A 135 -16.40 -7.78 0.47
C ARG A 135 -15.38 -7.90 1.59
N GLN A 136 -14.10 -7.86 1.24
CA GLN A 136 -12.99 -8.14 2.13
C GLN A 136 -11.76 -7.33 1.74
N THR A 137 -10.77 -7.33 2.62
CA THR A 137 -9.43 -6.82 2.30
C THR A 137 -8.47 -7.98 2.17
N VAL A 138 -7.60 -7.95 1.16
CA VAL A 138 -6.72 -9.06 0.82
C VAL A 138 -5.27 -8.61 0.92
N SER A 139 -4.44 -9.36 1.63
CA SER A 139 -2.98 -9.18 1.65
C SER A 139 -2.31 -10.54 1.52
N ILE A 140 -1.34 -10.64 0.60
CA ILE A 140 -0.60 -11.88 0.38
C ILE A 140 0.89 -11.56 0.27
N GLY A 141 1.73 -12.37 0.92
CA GLY A 141 3.20 -12.31 0.80
C GLY A 141 3.79 -10.92 1.08
N SER A 142 4.55 -10.39 0.12
CA SER A 142 5.21 -9.07 0.19
C SER A 142 4.26 -7.89 0.17
N LYS A 143 2.99 -8.12 -0.22
CA LYS A 143 1.99 -7.09 -0.52
C LYS A 143 2.31 -6.25 -1.77
N ARG A 144 3.27 -6.62 -2.63
CA ARG A 144 3.57 -5.92 -3.90
C ARG A 144 2.56 -6.23 -5.01
N GLN A 145 1.92 -7.40 -4.94
CA GLN A 145 0.90 -7.81 -5.91
C GLN A 145 -0.51 -7.39 -5.47
N ILE A 146 -0.87 -7.63 -4.20
CA ILE A 146 -2.16 -7.25 -3.61
C ILE A 146 -2.01 -6.94 -2.12
N GLU A 147 -2.63 -5.86 -1.65
CA GLU A 147 -2.51 -5.42 -0.27
C GLU A 147 -3.80 -4.87 0.36
N ARG A 148 -3.84 -4.98 1.69
CA ARG A 148 -4.56 -4.05 2.56
C ARG A 148 -3.60 -2.94 2.94
N VAL A 149 -3.81 -1.77 2.35
CA VAL A 149 -3.02 -0.56 2.64
C VAL A 149 -3.10 -0.21 4.13
N ASP A 150 -1.96 0.04 4.76
CA ASP A 150 -1.91 0.46 6.17
C ASP A 150 -1.87 2.00 6.30
N PHE A 151 -0.91 2.64 5.65
CA PHE A 151 -0.71 4.09 5.83
C PHE A 151 -1.72 4.98 5.10
N ALA A 152 -2.25 4.54 3.97
CA ALA A 152 -3.23 5.31 3.20
C ALA A 152 -4.42 5.69 4.07
N ASN A 153 -5.00 6.87 3.84
CA ASN A 153 -6.14 7.29 4.66
C ASN A 153 -7.41 6.50 4.32
N VAL A 154 -7.54 6.00 3.10
CA VAL A 154 -8.65 5.16 2.64
C VAL A 154 -8.11 3.78 2.30
N ILE A 155 -8.70 2.74 2.89
CA ILE A 155 -8.40 1.34 2.60
C ILE A 155 -9.23 0.89 1.41
N LYS A 156 -8.60 0.11 0.52
CA LYS A 156 -9.28 -0.52 -0.62
C LYS A 156 -9.84 -1.86 -0.21
N SER A 157 -11.04 -2.17 -0.68
CA SER A 157 -11.68 -3.47 -0.54
C SER A 157 -11.82 -4.17 -1.88
N TYR A 158 -12.10 -5.47 -1.79
CA TYR A 158 -12.31 -6.36 -2.90
C TYR A 158 -13.50 -7.25 -2.59
N THR A 159 -14.38 -7.50 -3.56
CA THR A 159 -15.52 -8.40 -3.41
C THR A 159 -15.25 -9.68 -4.19
N GLY A 160 -15.37 -10.84 -3.54
CA GLY A 160 -15.19 -12.13 -4.19
C GLY A 160 -14.80 -13.24 -3.22
N ALA A 161 -13.94 -14.15 -3.67
CA ALA A 161 -13.50 -15.32 -2.93
C ALA A 161 -11.98 -15.28 -2.66
N HIS A 162 -11.60 -15.59 -1.42
CA HIS A 162 -10.22 -15.80 -1.01
C HIS A 162 -10.12 -17.10 -0.22
N PHE A 163 -9.39 -18.06 -0.79
CA PHE A 163 -9.10 -19.35 -0.17
C PHE A 163 -7.65 -19.37 0.31
N VAL A 164 -7.44 -19.86 1.52
CA VAL A 164 -6.10 -20.07 2.09
C VAL A 164 -6.04 -21.47 2.68
N SER A 165 -5.13 -22.31 2.21
CA SER A 165 -4.77 -23.57 2.85
C SER A 165 -3.41 -23.43 3.51
N THR A 166 -3.27 -23.91 4.74
CA THR A 166 -2.03 -23.87 5.53
C THR A 166 -1.61 -25.29 5.91
N ALA A 167 -0.37 -25.68 5.58
CA ALA A 167 0.20 -26.94 6.00
C ALA A 167 0.69 -26.88 7.45
N GLU A 168 0.88 -28.02 8.11
CA GLU A 168 1.41 -28.09 9.49
C GLU A 168 2.77 -27.39 9.65
N ARG A 169 3.64 -27.47 8.63
CA ARG A 169 4.92 -26.76 8.59
C ARG A 169 4.80 -25.23 8.49
N GLY A 170 3.64 -24.72 8.09
CA GLY A 170 3.40 -23.30 7.80
C GLY A 170 3.48 -22.92 6.33
N ASP A 171 3.52 -23.88 5.39
CA ASP A 171 3.33 -23.58 3.97
C ASP A 171 1.92 -23.02 3.73
N GLU A 172 1.78 -22.09 2.80
CA GLU A 172 0.50 -21.47 2.48
C GLU A 172 0.21 -21.56 0.97
N LEU A 173 -1.00 -21.96 0.61
CA LEU A 173 -1.56 -21.78 -0.73
C LEU A 173 -2.70 -20.79 -0.67
N HIS A 174 -2.56 -19.68 -1.38
CA HIS A 174 -3.64 -18.72 -1.59
C HIS A 174 -4.22 -18.87 -2.99
N LEU A 175 -5.54 -18.92 -3.08
CA LEU A 175 -6.30 -18.77 -4.32
C LEU A 175 -7.23 -17.56 -4.13
N VAL A 176 -7.21 -16.62 -5.07
CA VAL A 176 -8.05 -15.43 -5.01
C VAL A 176 -8.75 -15.22 -6.34
N TYR A 177 -10.02 -14.85 -6.27
CA TYR A 177 -10.80 -14.35 -7.40
C TYR A 177 -11.72 -13.24 -6.89
N VAL A 178 -11.41 -12.00 -7.22
CA VAL A 178 -12.07 -10.82 -6.65
C VAL A 178 -12.20 -9.69 -7.66
N VAL A 179 -13.11 -8.77 -7.39
CA VAL A 179 -13.25 -7.50 -8.11
C VAL A 179 -12.93 -6.34 -7.14
N PRO A 180 -12.27 -5.26 -7.57
CA PRO A 180 -12.05 -4.10 -6.72
C PRO A 180 -13.34 -3.30 -6.54
N THR A 181 -13.38 -2.47 -5.50
CA THR A 181 -14.44 -1.47 -5.29
C THR A 181 -14.03 -0.10 -5.86
N ALA A 182 -14.95 0.49 -6.62
CA ALA A 182 -14.98 1.90 -6.98
C ALA A 182 -15.31 2.71 -5.74
N ARG A 183 -14.61 3.84 -5.56
CA ARG A 183 -14.74 4.66 -4.36
C ARG A 183 -15.33 6.01 -4.72
N TYR A 184 -16.40 6.37 -4.03
CA TYR A 184 -17.12 7.61 -4.24
C TYR A 184 -17.16 8.46 -2.97
N PRO A 185 -17.42 9.77 -3.08
CA PRO A 185 -17.38 10.55 -4.33
C PRO A 185 -15.96 10.59 -4.92
N ASP A 186 -15.85 10.74 -6.23
CA ASP A 186 -14.58 10.84 -6.97
C ASP A 186 -14.38 12.22 -7.62
N ALA A 187 -15.39 13.09 -7.55
CA ALA A 187 -15.35 14.47 -8.00
C ALA A 187 -15.00 15.44 -6.87
N ARG A 188 -14.30 16.53 -7.23
CA ARG A 188 -13.67 17.41 -6.26
C ARG A 188 -14.62 18.14 -5.28
N PRO A 189 -15.74 18.74 -5.71
CA PRO A 189 -16.63 19.44 -4.78
C PRO A 189 -17.15 18.52 -3.66
N ALA A 190 -17.57 17.31 -4.03
CA ALA A 190 -18.09 16.33 -3.08
C ALA A 190 -17.00 15.76 -2.15
N LEU A 191 -15.76 15.61 -2.66
CA LEU A 191 -14.60 15.24 -1.84
C LEU A 191 -14.24 16.32 -0.80
N ASP A 192 -14.27 17.59 -1.19
CA ASP A 192 -13.95 18.72 -0.30
C ASP A 192 -14.98 18.84 0.84
N ASP A 193 -16.27 18.64 0.53
CA ASP A 193 -17.36 18.71 1.50
C ASP A 193 -17.53 17.44 2.35
N ASN A 194 -16.67 16.43 2.13
CA ASN A 194 -16.79 15.11 2.74
C ASN A 194 -18.22 14.54 2.58
N GLU A 195 -18.78 14.63 1.38
CA GLU A 195 -20.09 14.05 1.06
C GLU A 195 -20.07 12.53 1.26
N LEU A 196 -21.17 12.01 1.81
CA LEU A 196 -21.35 10.57 1.97
C LEU A 196 -21.73 9.97 0.62
N SER A 197 -21.05 8.90 0.24
CA SER A 197 -21.43 8.08 -0.91
C SER A 197 -21.17 6.61 -0.59
N GLY A 198 -21.79 5.71 -1.35
CA GLY A 198 -21.56 4.27 -1.24
C GLY A 198 -20.53 3.81 -2.26
N ASP A 199 -19.57 3.00 -1.84
CA ASP A 199 -18.61 2.38 -2.75
C ASP A 199 -19.23 1.17 -3.46
N GLU A 200 -18.95 1.03 -4.75
CA GLU A 200 -19.58 0.06 -5.65
C GLU A 200 -18.58 -0.95 -6.21
N GLU A 201 -18.99 -2.19 -6.44
CA GLU A 201 -18.15 -3.19 -7.08
C GLU A 201 -17.90 -2.91 -8.57
N GLN A 202 -16.64 -3.02 -8.99
CA GLN A 202 -16.26 -2.92 -10.41
C GLN A 202 -16.24 -4.31 -11.05
N TRP A 203 -17.42 -4.87 -11.31
CA TRP A 203 -17.58 -6.25 -11.81
C TRP A 203 -16.85 -6.55 -13.12
N GLU A 204 -16.64 -5.54 -13.96
CA GLU A 204 -15.92 -5.66 -15.22
C GLU A 204 -14.39 -5.74 -15.02
N ARG A 205 -13.88 -5.58 -13.80
CA ARG A 205 -12.46 -5.65 -13.46
C ARG A 205 -12.20 -6.85 -12.56
N ARG A 206 -11.79 -7.97 -13.15
CA ARG A 206 -11.64 -9.26 -12.47
C ARG A 206 -10.18 -9.53 -12.19
N ILE A 207 -9.87 -9.80 -10.94
CA ILE A 207 -8.52 -10.10 -10.45
C ILE A 207 -8.52 -11.54 -9.98
N TRP A 208 -7.55 -12.32 -10.42
CA TRP A 208 -7.36 -13.67 -9.91
C TRP A 208 -5.89 -13.91 -9.57
N GLY A 209 -5.64 -14.88 -8.71
CA GLY A 209 -4.26 -15.22 -8.35
C GLY A 209 -4.12 -16.58 -7.67
N VAL A 210 -2.98 -17.19 -7.90
CA VAL A 210 -2.48 -18.38 -7.20
C VAL A 210 -1.13 -18.03 -6.61
N HIS A 211 -0.96 -18.22 -5.31
CA HIS A 211 0.28 -17.88 -4.62
C HIS A 211 0.63 -18.99 -3.64
N TYR A 212 1.73 -19.69 -3.88
CA TYR A 212 2.26 -20.71 -2.97
C TYR A 212 3.49 -20.19 -2.25
N ARG A 213 3.49 -20.32 -0.93
CA ARG A 213 4.56 -19.88 -0.02
C ARG A 213 5.04 -21.09 0.75
N ARG A 214 6.32 -21.41 0.62
CA ARG A 214 6.94 -22.53 1.32
C ARG A 214 7.85 -22.01 2.42
N ALA A 215 7.57 -22.44 3.64
CA ALA A 215 8.42 -22.14 4.78
C ALA A 215 9.71 -22.97 4.72
N ASP A 216 10.81 -22.35 5.10
CA ASP A 216 12.09 -23.01 5.36
C ASP A 216 12.55 -23.93 4.20
N ILE A 217 12.67 -23.35 3.00
CA ILE A 217 12.96 -24.11 1.76
C ILE A 217 14.36 -24.73 1.73
N LEU A 218 15.30 -24.19 2.52
CA LEU A 218 16.71 -24.59 2.57
C LEU A 218 17.21 -24.62 4.03
N PRO A 219 16.66 -25.49 4.90
CA PRO A 219 16.90 -25.45 6.35
C PRO A 219 18.36 -25.65 6.74
N ALA A 220 19.12 -26.42 5.95
CA ALA A 220 20.53 -26.70 6.22
C ALA A 220 21.48 -25.55 5.85
N LEU A 221 21.09 -24.68 4.92
CA LEU A 221 21.95 -23.62 4.38
C LEU A 221 21.49 -22.22 4.83
N ALA A 222 20.19 -21.98 4.85
CA ALA A 222 19.58 -20.71 5.19
C ALA A 222 18.28 -20.94 5.98
N PRO A 223 18.37 -21.28 7.28
CA PRO A 223 17.20 -21.48 8.13
C PRO A 223 16.26 -20.27 8.11
N GLY A 224 14.97 -20.53 7.94
CA GLY A 224 13.93 -19.51 7.87
C GLY A 224 13.84 -18.76 6.54
N LEU A 225 14.53 -19.24 5.49
CA LEU A 225 14.32 -18.77 4.13
C LEU A 225 13.00 -19.30 3.58
N TRP A 226 12.13 -18.39 3.16
CA TRP A 226 10.90 -18.66 2.46
C TRP A 226 11.12 -18.61 0.95
N GLY A 227 10.51 -19.54 0.24
CA GLY A 227 10.37 -19.49 -1.22
C GLY A 227 8.91 -19.32 -1.59
N GLU A 228 8.61 -18.36 -2.45
CA GLU A 228 7.27 -18.08 -2.94
C GLU A 228 7.27 -18.15 -4.47
N VAL A 229 6.21 -18.72 -5.04
CA VAL A 229 5.92 -18.67 -6.48
C VAL A 229 4.47 -18.28 -6.65
N PHE A 230 4.18 -17.43 -7.63
CA PHE A 230 2.84 -16.90 -7.82
C PHE A 230 2.54 -16.58 -9.28
N ALA A 231 1.26 -16.50 -9.57
CA ALA A 231 0.75 -15.91 -10.80
C ALA A 231 -0.53 -15.12 -10.49
N TYR A 232 -0.61 -13.90 -11.01
CA TYR A 232 -1.79 -13.05 -10.90
C TYR A 232 -2.30 -12.71 -12.30
N GLY A 233 -3.60 -12.54 -12.45
CA GLY A 233 -4.20 -12.03 -13.67
C GLY A 233 -5.19 -10.89 -13.39
N LEU A 234 -5.33 -10.02 -14.40
CA LEU A 234 -6.29 -8.92 -14.43
C LEU A 234 -7.01 -8.98 -15.77
N GLU A 235 -8.32 -9.07 -15.74
CA GLU A 235 -9.18 -8.92 -16.92
C GLU A 235 -10.12 -7.75 -16.69
N GLU A 236 -9.90 -6.68 -17.43
CA GLU A 236 -10.80 -5.55 -17.50
C GLU A 236 -11.71 -5.69 -18.71
N ARG A 237 -12.89 -5.09 -18.62
CA ARG A 237 -13.74 -4.81 -19.77
C ARG A 237 -14.13 -3.35 -19.69
N ASP A 238 -13.83 -2.60 -20.73
CA ASP A 238 -14.15 -1.19 -20.76
C ASP A 238 -15.66 -0.93 -20.69
N SER A 239 -16.06 0.14 -20.00
CA SER A 239 -17.46 0.50 -19.76
C SER A 239 -17.63 2.02 -19.69
N GLY A 240 -18.81 2.52 -20.07
CA GLY A 240 -19.09 3.97 -20.05
C GLY A 240 -19.02 4.59 -18.65
N ASP A 241 -19.34 3.83 -17.60
CA ASP A 241 -19.33 4.29 -16.21
C ASP A 241 -17.90 4.25 -15.60
N PHE A 242 -17.04 3.37 -16.09
CA PHE A 242 -15.63 3.26 -15.69
C PHE A 242 -14.73 3.03 -16.90
N PRO A 243 -14.25 4.12 -17.54
CA PRO A 243 -13.32 4.01 -18.64
C PRO A 243 -11.98 3.44 -18.19
N THR A 244 -11.55 2.33 -18.80
CA THR A 244 -10.23 1.74 -18.58
C THR A 244 -9.52 1.44 -19.89
N PRO A 245 -8.20 1.18 -19.88
CA PRO A 245 -7.48 0.74 -21.07
C PRO A 245 -7.74 -0.71 -21.48
N ASP A 246 -8.87 -1.31 -21.11
CA ASP A 246 -9.26 -2.70 -21.43
C ASP A 246 -8.13 -3.74 -21.27
N ARG A 247 -7.53 -3.75 -20.07
CA ARG A 247 -6.31 -4.53 -19.78
C ARG A 247 -6.63 -6.01 -19.59
N SER A 248 -5.91 -6.87 -20.32
CA SER A 248 -5.88 -8.32 -20.11
C SER A 248 -4.46 -8.73 -19.79
N TYR A 249 -4.16 -9.02 -18.53
CA TYR A 249 -2.81 -9.27 -18.03
C TYR A 249 -2.67 -10.62 -17.34
N PHE A 250 -1.51 -11.23 -17.55
CA PHE A 250 -1.01 -12.37 -16.80
C PHE A 250 0.39 -12.07 -16.27
N ALA A 251 0.61 -12.28 -14.97
CA ALA A 251 1.83 -11.89 -14.28
C ALA A 251 2.38 -13.01 -13.37
N PRO A 252 3.25 -13.89 -13.89
CA PRO A 252 3.97 -14.87 -13.09
C PRO A 252 5.17 -14.24 -12.37
N GLY A 253 5.50 -14.76 -11.19
CA GLY A 253 6.64 -14.29 -10.41
C GLY A 253 7.07 -15.23 -9.30
N PHE A 254 8.12 -14.81 -8.59
CA PHE A 254 8.70 -15.54 -7.48
C PHE A 254 9.19 -14.58 -6.39
N ARG A 255 9.40 -15.12 -5.18
CA ARG A 255 10.07 -14.42 -4.09
C ARG A 255 10.97 -15.34 -3.27
N LEU A 256 12.11 -14.81 -2.83
CA LEU A 256 12.92 -15.38 -1.76
C LEU A 256 12.93 -14.38 -0.60
N TYR A 257 12.54 -14.83 0.59
CA TYR A 257 12.42 -13.94 1.74
C TYR A 257 12.95 -14.58 3.01
N ARG A 258 13.84 -13.89 3.72
CA ARG A 258 14.25 -14.24 5.07
C ARG A 258 14.09 -13.00 5.92
N LYS A 259 13.35 -13.13 7.02
CA LYS A 259 13.08 -12.00 7.92
C LYS A 259 14.37 -11.54 8.64
N PRO A 260 14.49 -10.25 8.97
CA PRO A 260 15.59 -9.75 9.81
C PRO A 260 15.60 -10.36 11.21
N VAL A 261 16.78 -10.77 11.67
CA VAL A 261 17.03 -11.34 13.02
C VAL A 261 18.36 -10.79 13.53
N SER A 262 18.42 -10.50 14.84
CA SER A 262 19.65 -10.00 15.49
C SER A 262 20.85 -10.91 15.20
N GLY A 263 21.96 -10.31 14.79
CA GLY A 263 23.21 -10.99 14.45
C GLY A 263 23.21 -11.73 13.11
N GLN A 264 22.17 -11.58 12.28
CA GLN A 264 21.99 -12.37 11.06
C GLN A 264 21.76 -11.52 9.80
N TRP A 265 22.11 -12.11 8.67
CA TRP A 265 21.76 -11.62 7.34
C TRP A 265 20.31 -11.96 6.98
N ASP A 266 19.67 -11.04 6.27
CA ASP A 266 18.31 -11.14 5.77
C ASP A 266 18.24 -10.77 4.28
N ILE A 267 17.18 -11.21 3.60
CA ILE A 267 17.00 -11.02 2.15
C ILE A 267 15.51 -10.85 1.82
N ASP A 268 15.22 -9.99 0.84
CA ASP A 268 13.94 -9.95 0.13
C ASP A 268 14.23 -9.76 -1.36
N LEU A 269 14.04 -10.81 -2.16
CA LEU A 269 14.22 -10.80 -3.60
C LEU A 269 12.91 -11.22 -4.25
N GLU A 270 12.26 -10.34 -4.99
CA GLU A 270 11.00 -10.62 -5.70
C GLU A 270 11.13 -10.20 -7.17
N GLY A 271 10.76 -11.10 -8.08
CA GLY A 271 10.74 -10.85 -9.53
C GLY A 271 9.40 -11.24 -10.11
N ALA A 272 8.88 -10.43 -11.05
CA ALA A 272 7.65 -10.76 -11.78
C ALA A 272 7.71 -10.21 -13.20
N LEU A 273 7.14 -10.97 -14.12
CA LEU A 273 6.88 -10.56 -15.50
C LEU A 273 5.39 -10.22 -15.64
N ARG A 274 5.03 -9.48 -16.68
CA ARG A 274 3.67 -9.23 -17.08
C ARG A 274 3.56 -9.32 -18.58
N ARG A 275 2.58 -10.08 -19.04
CA ARG A 275 2.23 -10.24 -20.45
C ARG A 275 0.76 -10.00 -20.69
N GLY A 276 0.39 -9.63 -21.90
CA GLY A 276 -1.00 -9.55 -22.32
C GLY A 276 -1.25 -8.38 -23.28
N SER A 277 -2.38 -7.71 -23.14
CA SER A 277 -2.76 -6.60 -24.02
C SER A 277 -3.49 -5.48 -23.28
N ARG A 278 -3.51 -4.30 -23.88
CA ARG A 278 -4.28 -3.14 -23.45
C ARG A 278 -4.50 -2.16 -24.60
N TYR A 279 -5.35 -1.16 -24.43
CA TYR A 279 -5.38 0.04 -25.27
C TYR A 279 -4.41 1.12 -24.78
N ALA A 280 -3.98 2.03 -25.65
CA ALA A 280 -2.99 3.05 -25.32
C ALA A 280 -3.48 4.03 -24.23
N SER A 281 -4.79 4.28 -24.17
CA SER A 281 -5.46 5.17 -23.23
C SER A 281 -6.75 4.57 -22.70
N ASN A 282 -7.47 5.33 -21.87
CA ASN A 282 -8.83 5.04 -21.45
C ASN A 282 -9.87 5.88 -22.21
N ASP A 283 -9.50 6.47 -23.36
CA ASP A 283 -10.45 7.13 -24.24
C ASP A 283 -11.34 6.04 -24.89
N PRO A 284 -12.68 6.13 -24.80
CA PRO A 284 -13.58 5.15 -25.42
C PRO A 284 -13.44 5.03 -26.94
N MET A 285 -12.81 6.01 -27.61
CA MET A 285 -12.53 5.98 -29.05
C MET A 285 -11.18 5.35 -29.40
N ASP A 286 -10.37 5.01 -28.40
CA ASP A 286 -9.09 4.35 -28.61
C ASP A 286 -9.29 2.88 -29.01
N THR A 287 -8.73 2.51 -30.16
CA THR A 287 -8.76 1.14 -30.66
C THR A 287 -7.35 0.57 -30.85
N GLN A 288 -6.31 1.29 -30.42
CA GLN A 288 -4.92 0.89 -30.60
C GLN A 288 -4.53 -0.14 -29.54
N SER A 289 -4.67 -1.42 -29.89
CA SER A 289 -4.21 -2.50 -29.03
C SER A 289 -2.68 -2.54 -29.00
N LEU A 290 -2.13 -2.53 -27.79
CA LEU A 290 -0.72 -2.68 -27.49
C LEU A 290 -0.45 -4.06 -26.87
N GLU A 291 0.63 -4.71 -27.27
CA GLU A 291 1.15 -5.91 -26.61
C GLU A 291 1.90 -5.48 -25.34
N VAL A 292 1.63 -6.14 -24.22
CA VAL A 292 2.27 -5.82 -22.94
C VAL A 292 3.41 -6.77 -22.68
N GLU A 293 4.61 -6.24 -22.47
CA GLU A 293 5.79 -6.96 -21.97
C GLU A 293 6.50 -6.14 -20.88
N ALA A 294 6.05 -6.29 -19.64
CA ALA A 294 6.62 -5.53 -18.53
C ALA A 294 7.27 -6.44 -17.48
N SER A 295 8.18 -5.88 -16.69
CA SER A 295 8.84 -6.61 -15.61
C SER A 295 9.08 -5.75 -14.38
N MET A 296 9.23 -6.42 -13.24
CA MET A 296 9.65 -5.78 -12.00
C MET A 296 10.62 -6.68 -11.22
N LEU A 297 11.51 -6.05 -10.48
CA LEU A 297 12.45 -6.67 -9.57
C LEU A 297 12.59 -5.79 -8.33
N PHE A 298 12.38 -6.39 -7.15
CA PHE A 298 12.84 -5.83 -5.89
C PHE A 298 13.93 -6.72 -5.31
N ALA A 299 15.01 -6.13 -4.85
CA ALA A 299 16.09 -6.85 -4.18
C ALA A 299 16.54 -6.07 -2.94
N ALA A 300 16.61 -6.74 -1.80
CA ALA A 300 17.20 -6.21 -0.59
C ALA A 300 18.07 -7.25 0.10
N VAL A 301 19.23 -6.82 0.61
CA VAL A 301 20.09 -7.60 1.49
C VAL A 301 20.41 -6.77 2.72
N GLY A 302 20.13 -7.32 3.90
CA GLY A 302 20.26 -6.63 5.17
C GLY A 302 21.05 -7.40 6.20
N TYR A 303 21.64 -6.66 7.15
CA TYR A 303 22.21 -7.23 8.36
C TYR A 303 21.70 -6.47 9.58
N THR A 304 21.24 -7.21 10.58
CA THR A 304 20.82 -6.63 11.88
C THR A 304 21.92 -6.87 12.91
N PHE A 305 22.50 -5.80 13.43
CA PHE A 305 23.58 -5.88 14.42
C PHE A 305 23.04 -6.26 15.79
N ASP A 306 23.75 -7.16 16.48
CA ASP A 306 23.43 -7.56 17.86
C ASP A 306 24.06 -6.58 18.87
N THR A 307 23.56 -5.35 18.86
CA THR A 307 24.01 -4.25 19.73
C THR A 307 22.80 -3.48 20.27
N PRO A 308 22.97 -2.58 21.27
CA PRO A 308 21.89 -1.71 21.69
C PRO A 308 21.25 -0.99 20.49
N TRP A 309 19.92 -0.91 20.51
CA TRP A 309 19.05 -0.40 19.44
C TRP A 309 18.87 -1.33 18.24
N GLN A 310 19.56 -2.47 18.16
CA GLN A 310 19.47 -3.44 17.06
C GLN A 310 19.44 -2.77 15.68
N PRO A 311 20.44 -1.91 15.34
CA PRO A 311 20.43 -1.24 14.05
C PRO A 311 20.45 -2.28 12.94
N ARG A 312 19.63 -2.07 11.91
CA ARG A 312 19.63 -2.84 10.67
C ARG A 312 20.04 -1.92 9.54
N PHE A 313 21.01 -2.37 8.76
CA PHE A 313 21.39 -1.72 7.50
C PHE A 313 21.03 -2.66 6.35
N ALA A 314 20.34 -2.15 5.34
CA ALA A 314 20.00 -2.91 4.14
C ALA A 314 20.28 -2.11 2.88
N LEU A 315 20.90 -2.75 1.90
CA LEU A 315 20.94 -2.24 0.53
C LEU A 315 19.65 -2.66 -0.17
N GLU A 316 19.04 -1.75 -0.92
CA GLU A 316 17.78 -1.96 -1.61
C GLU A 316 17.91 -1.55 -3.07
N TYR A 317 17.27 -2.29 -3.97
CA TYR A 317 17.20 -2.01 -5.38
C TYR A 317 15.78 -2.29 -5.87
N TYR A 318 15.16 -1.30 -6.51
CA TYR A 318 13.87 -1.42 -7.15
C TYR A 318 14.04 -1.17 -8.65
N HIS A 319 13.57 -2.11 -9.46
CA HIS A 319 13.44 -1.94 -10.90
C HIS A 319 11.99 -2.25 -11.33
N ALA A 320 11.41 -1.38 -12.13
CA ALA A 320 10.13 -1.53 -12.79
C ALA A 320 10.31 -1.01 -14.21
N SER A 321 10.08 -1.84 -15.22
CA SER A 321 10.33 -1.48 -16.62
C SER A 321 9.54 -0.24 -17.04
N GLY A 322 10.08 0.47 -18.02
CA GLY A 322 9.46 1.60 -18.70
C GLY A 322 9.34 1.31 -20.19
N ASP A 323 8.47 2.03 -20.86
CA ASP A 323 8.21 1.99 -22.30
C ASP A 323 9.43 2.44 -23.11
N GLU A 324 10.06 1.54 -23.88
CA GLU A 324 11.29 1.88 -24.61
C GLU A 324 11.00 2.77 -25.84
N ASP A 325 9.94 2.46 -26.58
CA ASP A 325 9.48 3.22 -27.74
C ASP A 325 7.98 3.61 -27.61
N PRO A 326 7.67 4.87 -27.25
CA PRO A 326 6.29 5.38 -27.15
C PRO A 326 5.42 5.21 -28.40
N PHE A 327 6.03 4.95 -29.55
CA PHE A 327 5.41 5.08 -30.87
C PHE A 327 5.21 3.74 -31.57
N ASP A 328 5.53 2.63 -30.91
CA ASP A 328 5.28 1.29 -31.42
C ASP A 328 3.93 0.74 -30.94
N LEU A 329 3.74 -0.58 -31.06
CA LEU A 329 2.53 -1.28 -30.60
C LEU A 329 2.79 -2.13 -29.36
N ASN A 330 3.81 -1.78 -28.57
CA ASN A 330 4.13 -2.42 -27.32
C ASN A 330 3.83 -1.48 -26.15
N TYR A 331 3.76 -2.05 -24.96
CA TYR A 331 3.64 -1.33 -23.70
C TYR A 331 4.53 -2.02 -22.67
N ASP A 332 5.74 -1.49 -22.51
CA ASP A 332 6.75 -2.10 -21.65
C ASP A 332 6.73 -1.53 -20.23
N GLN A 333 5.94 -0.48 -19.97
CA GLN A 333 5.84 0.13 -18.66
C GLN A 333 5.18 -0.82 -17.65
N HIS A 334 5.91 -1.18 -16.61
CA HIS A 334 5.33 -1.88 -15.47
C HIS A 334 4.33 -0.96 -14.75
N GLU A 335 3.29 -1.56 -14.17
CA GLU A 335 2.26 -0.81 -13.44
C GLU A 335 1.99 -1.45 -12.08
N ARG A 336 1.91 -0.62 -11.05
CA ARG A 336 1.37 -1.03 -9.75
C ARG A 336 -0.15 -1.11 -9.80
N LEU A 337 -0.70 -2.32 -9.85
CA LEU A 337 -2.14 -2.53 -9.91
C LEU A 337 -2.78 -2.46 -8.50
N PHE A 338 -2.43 -3.40 -7.62
CA PHE A 338 -3.16 -3.60 -6.35
C PHE A 338 -2.27 -3.70 -5.10
N GLY A 339 -0.95 -3.83 -5.24
CA GLY A 339 -0.03 -3.89 -4.10
C GLY A 339 0.59 -2.56 -3.72
N SER A 340 1.42 -2.55 -2.69
CA SER A 340 1.95 -1.33 -2.05
C SER A 340 2.98 -0.56 -2.84
N ARG A 341 3.03 0.75 -2.55
CA ARG A 341 4.25 1.56 -2.76
C ARG A 341 5.02 1.86 -1.47
N ARG A 342 4.35 1.90 -0.31
CA ARG A 342 5.00 2.39 0.94
C ARG A 342 6.03 1.40 1.46
N THR A 343 5.76 0.12 1.36
CA THR A 343 6.62 -0.92 1.94
C THR A 343 8.06 -0.80 1.43
N ASP A 344 8.20 -0.47 0.15
CA ASP A 344 9.50 -0.43 -0.54
C ASP A 344 9.98 0.99 -0.78
N LEU A 345 9.11 1.88 -1.28
CA LEU A 345 9.50 3.23 -1.71
C LEU A 345 9.22 4.31 -0.66
N ASN A 346 8.63 3.93 0.49
CA ASN A 346 8.38 4.70 1.72
C ASN A 346 7.53 5.99 1.63
N ASN A 347 7.45 6.63 0.47
CA ASN A 347 6.71 7.86 0.26
C ASN A 347 5.22 7.58 -0.01
N THR A 348 4.32 8.27 0.68
CA THR A 348 2.87 8.04 0.55
C THR A 348 2.06 9.31 0.82
N SER A 349 0.74 9.24 0.61
CA SER A 349 -0.15 10.41 0.60
C SER A 349 0.28 11.46 -0.45
N ILE A 350 0.18 12.76 -0.14
CA ILE A 350 0.37 13.88 -1.07
C ILE A 350 1.81 14.08 -1.54
N HIS A 351 2.83 13.48 -0.91
CA HIS A 351 4.20 13.57 -1.42
C HIS A 351 4.56 12.46 -2.40
N GLY A 352 4.13 11.22 -2.17
CA GLY A 352 4.71 10.02 -2.81
C GLY A 352 5.13 10.16 -4.28
N PRO A 353 6.40 10.50 -4.58
CA PRO A 353 6.83 10.85 -5.94
C PRO A 353 7.19 9.60 -6.76
N LEU A 354 7.46 8.48 -6.10
CA LEU A 354 7.83 7.23 -6.75
C LEU A 354 6.66 6.23 -6.72
N THR A 355 6.62 5.39 -7.74
CA THR A 355 5.74 4.22 -7.84
C THR A 355 6.46 3.13 -8.64
N PRO A 356 6.11 1.84 -8.47
CA PRO A 356 6.57 0.77 -9.35
C PRO A 356 6.04 0.92 -10.78
N ALA A 357 6.56 1.88 -11.53
CA ALA A 357 6.31 2.10 -12.95
C ALA A 357 7.41 2.99 -13.49
N ASN A 358 8.10 2.54 -14.55
CA ASN A 358 9.24 3.23 -15.14
C ASN A 358 10.25 3.72 -14.08
N LEU A 359 10.78 2.81 -13.27
CA LEU A 359 11.60 3.15 -12.11
C LEU A 359 12.85 2.28 -12.04
N ASN A 360 14.01 2.93 -11.89
CA ASN A 360 15.27 2.31 -11.50
C ASN A 360 15.81 3.06 -10.28
N ALA A 361 15.80 2.41 -9.11
CA ALA A 361 16.09 3.05 -7.84
C ALA A 361 17.00 2.15 -6.99
N PRO A 362 18.33 2.36 -7.05
CA PRO A 362 19.25 1.86 -6.03
C PRO A 362 19.24 2.75 -4.78
N GLY A 363 19.39 2.12 -3.62
CA GLY A 363 19.37 2.82 -2.36
C GLY A 363 19.70 1.96 -1.15
N PHE A 364 19.37 2.48 0.02
CA PHE A 364 19.56 1.78 1.28
C PHE A 364 18.51 2.19 2.32
N ARG A 365 18.38 1.34 3.35
CA ARG A 365 17.52 1.56 4.51
C ARG A 365 18.30 1.31 5.79
N VAL A 366 18.04 2.17 6.76
CA VAL A 366 18.50 2.03 8.15
C VAL A 366 17.30 1.96 9.05
N GLU A 367 17.25 0.98 9.95
CA GLU A 367 16.19 0.83 10.94
C GLU A 367 16.80 0.66 12.33
N VAL A 368 16.18 1.23 13.35
CA VAL A 368 16.62 1.13 14.75
C VAL A 368 15.42 0.93 15.67
N LYS A 369 15.64 0.22 16.76
CA LYS A 369 14.68 -0.04 17.83
C LYS A 369 15.30 0.31 19.19
N PRO A 370 15.36 1.60 19.57
CA PRO A 370 16.05 2.03 20.80
C PRO A 370 15.51 1.38 22.09
N GLY A 371 14.24 0.98 22.10
CA GLY A 371 13.62 0.22 23.18
C GLY A 371 12.21 -0.23 22.78
N ALA A 372 11.47 -0.84 23.71
CA ALA A 372 10.14 -1.40 23.42
C ALA A 372 9.11 -0.37 22.94
N ARG A 373 9.30 0.91 23.28
CA ARG A 373 8.39 2.01 22.91
C ARG A 373 8.80 2.78 21.66
N TRP A 374 10.01 2.59 21.13
CA TRP A 374 10.54 3.39 20.03
C TRP A 374 10.98 2.52 18.86
N ASP A 375 10.62 2.94 17.65
CA ASP A 375 11.30 2.52 16.43
C ASP A 375 11.47 3.69 15.48
N ALA A 376 12.56 3.70 14.73
CA ALA A 376 12.81 4.69 13.71
C ALA A 376 13.43 4.04 12.47
N ARG A 377 13.23 4.67 11.34
CA ARG A 377 13.86 4.29 10.08
C ARG A 377 14.23 5.51 9.26
N PHE A 378 15.23 5.32 8.42
CA PHE A 378 15.65 6.23 7.37
C PHE A 378 15.86 5.43 6.09
N TYR A 379 15.52 6.04 4.96
CA TYR A 379 15.60 5.45 3.64
C TYR A 379 16.12 6.49 2.66
N TYR A 380 16.97 6.06 1.74
CA TYR A 380 17.49 6.86 0.66
C TYR A 380 17.49 6.06 -0.64
N HIS A 381 17.03 6.66 -1.74
CA HIS A 381 17.18 6.11 -3.09
C HIS A 381 17.57 7.18 -4.10
N ALA A 382 18.47 6.85 -5.02
CA ALA A 382 18.72 7.62 -6.24
C ALA A 382 17.76 7.13 -7.32
N ALA A 383 16.70 7.88 -7.59
CA ALA A 383 15.64 7.46 -8.49
C ALA A 383 15.92 7.92 -9.93
N HIS A 384 15.86 6.98 -10.86
CA HIS A 384 15.94 7.19 -12.30
C HIS A 384 14.68 6.59 -12.95
N LEU A 385 14.33 7.09 -14.12
CA LEU A 385 13.43 6.38 -15.03
C LEU A 385 14.14 5.12 -15.52
N ALA A 386 13.39 4.02 -15.68
CA ALA A 386 13.94 2.81 -16.29
C ALA A 386 14.11 2.99 -17.81
N SER A 387 13.22 3.75 -18.43
CA SER A 387 13.29 4.25 -19.79
C SER A 387 13.10 5.77 -19.81
N LYS A 388 14.06 6.47 -20.43
CA LYS A 388 14.07 7.93 -20.55
C LYS A 388 13.00 8.51 -21.49
N THR A 389 12.43 7.68 -22.37
CA THR A 389 11.36 8.06 -23.30
C THR A 389 9.96 7.90 -22.69
N ASP A 390 9.89 7.26 -21.53
CA ASP A 390 8.64 6.98 -20.83
C ASP A 390 8.39 7.96 -19.67
N SER A 391 7.23 7.86 -19.05
CA SER A 391 6.72 8.83 -18.10
C SER A 391 7.28 8.65 -16.70
N TRP A 392 7.49 9.77 -16.01
CA TRP A 392 7.43 9.81 -14.56
C TRP A 392 5.95 9.82 -14.14
N VAL A 393 5.38 8.62 -14.01
CA VAL A 393 3.91 8.39 -13.89
C VAL A 393 3.23 9.27 -12.83
N ILE A 394 3.82 9.40 -11.64
CA ILE A 394 3.19 10.15 -10.53
C ILE A 394 3.26 11.67 -10.76
N ALA A 395 4.33 12.15 -11.40
CA ALA A 395 4.46 13.56 -11.76
C ALA A 395 3.62 13.93 -13.00
N LYS A 396 3.21 12.94 -13.80
CA LYS A 396 2.57 13.14 -15.11
C LYS A 396 3.46 13.92 -16.09
N LEU A 397 4.76 13.66 -16.03
CA LEU A 397 5.77 14.27 -16.90
C LEU A 397 6.36 13.18 -17.81
N ARG A 398 6.56 13.49 -19.09
CA ARG A 398 7.18 12.59 -20.08
C ARG A 398 7.92 13.42 -21.11
N ASP A 399 9.10 12.97 -21.50
CA ASP A 399 9.80 13.45 -22.69
C ASP A 399 9.98 12.27 -23.67
N PRO A 400 9.11 12.13 -24.69
CA PRO A 400 9.19 11.03 -25.65
C PRO A 400 10.50 11.00 -26.46
N SER A 401 11.26 12.10 -26.49
CA SER A 401 12.56 12.14 -27.18
C SER A 401 13.71 11.59 -26.33
N GLY A 402 13.53 11.49 -25.00
CA GLY A 402 14.55 11.07 -24.05
C GLY A 402 15.75 12.02 -23.98
N GLN A 403 15.56 13.31 -24.26
CA GLN A 403 16.60 14.35 -24.19
C GLN A 403 16.72 14.97 -22.80
N SER A 404 15.68 14.85 -21.98
CA SER A 404 15.65 15.35 -20.59
C SER A 404 16.46 14.48 -19.62
N GLY A 405 17.08 13.39 -20.07
CA GLY A 405 17.77 12.43 -19.21
C GLY A 405 16.81 11.45 -18.53
N ASP A 406 17.30 10.72 -17.53
CA ASP A 406 16.50 9.75 -16.77
C ASP A 406 16.53 9.99 -15.24
N PHE A 407 17.46 10.78 -14.73
CA PHE A 407 17.62 10.95 -13.30
C PHE A 407 16.53 11.86 -12.70
N ILE A 408 15.54 11.23 -12.03
CA ILE A 408 14.44 11.92 -11.33
C ILE A 408 14.99 12.72 -10.15
N GLY A 409 15.89 12.12 -9.38
CA GLY A 409 16.52 12.77 -8.23
C GLY A 409 16.81 11.88 -7.03
N HIS A 410 17.20 12.51 -5.94
CA HIS A 410 17.47 11.85 -4.66
C HIS A 410 16.24 11.90 -3.77
N THR A 411 15.75 10.73 -3.36
CA THR A 411 14.65 10.60 -2.40
C THR A 411 15.15 10.22 -1.03
N LEU A 412 14.60 10.89 0.00
CA LEU A 412 14.87 10.64 1.40
C LEU A 412 13.52 10.46 2.10
N ASP A 413 13.41 9.46 2.96
CA ASP A 413 12.24 9.28 3.84
C ASP A 413 12.71 8.83 5.22
N GLY A 414 12.16 9.45 6.25
CA GLY A 414 12.41 9.09 7.63
C GLY A 414 11.12 9.05 8.42
N ARG A 415 11.03 8.12 9.37
CA ARG A 415 9.98 8.16 10.40
C ARG A 415 10.51 7.71 11.75
N ALA A 416 9.93 8.26 12.80
CA ALA A 416 10.08 7.81 14.17
C ALA A 416 8.70 7.54 14.77
N ARG A 417 8.56 6.44 15.50
CA ARG A 417 7.34 6.07 16.20
C ARG A 417 7.62 5.93 17.68
N TYR A 418 6.67 6.40 18.47
CA TYR A 418 6.64 6.29 19.91
C TYR A 418 5.30 5.74 20.38
N TRP A 419 5.33 4.63 21.12
CA TRP A 419 4.17 4.09 21.81
C TRP A 419 3.98 4.85 23.13
N VAL A 420 3.05 5.80 23.12
CA VAL A 420 2.60 6.52 24.32
C VAL A 420 1.97 5.54 25.29
N LEU A 421 1.06 4.70 24.76
CA LEU A 421 0.54 3.50 25.41
C LEU A 421 0.91 2.28 24.55
N PRO A 422 1.65 1.29 25.07
CA PRO A 422 1.99 0.08 24.33
C PRO A 422 0.76 -0.56 23.68
N ASP A 423 0.88 -0.93 22.40
CA ASP A 423 -0.15 -1.59 21.58
C ASP A 423 -1.52 -0.90 21.48
N SER A 424 -1.63 0.37 21.87
CA SER A 424 -2.89 1.14 21.78
C SER A 424 -2.70 2.56 21.28
N LEU A 425 -1.78 3.35 21.84
CA LEU A 425 -1.63 4.76 21.46
C LEU A 425 -0.23 5.02 20.91
N ARG A 426 -0.15 5.36 19.63
CA ARG A 426 1.12 5.56 18.90
C ARG A 426 1.20 6.94 18.27
N LEU A 427 2.24 7.67 18.61
CA LEU A 427 2.68 8.87 17.90
C LEU A 427 3.66 8.45 16.79
N GLU A 428 3.47 8.96 15.58
CA GLU A 428 4.36 8.77 14.45
C GLU A 428 4.68 10.14 13.83
N LEU A 429 5.97 10.46 13.73
CA LEU A 429 6.48 11.63 13.03
C LEU A 429 7.25 11.15 11.81
N GLY A 430 7.11 11.81 10.69
CA GLY A 430 7.94 11.52 9.53
C GLY A 430 8.15 12.71 8.61
N ALA A 431 9.19 12.59 7.80
CA ALA A 431 9.59 13.60 6.84
C ALA A 431 10.14 12.92 5.59
N SER A 432 9.96 13.55 4.45
CA SER A 432 10.45 13.07 3.17
C SER A 432 10.91 14.25 2.32
N ALA A 433 11.92 14.02 1.50
CA ALA A 433 12.44 15.00 0.56
C ALA A 433 12.69 14.34 -0.80
N LEU A 434 12.45 15.09 -1.87
CA LEU A 434 12.91 14.78 -3.20
C LEU A 434 13.75 15.96 -3.70
N MET A 435 15.04 15.76 -3.86
CA MET A 435 15.92 16.73 -4.53
C MET A 435 15.97 16.38 -6.01
N TYR A 436 15.59 17.31 -6.88
CA TYR A 436 15.41 17.04 -8.30
C TYR A 436 16.73 16.76 -9.01
N GLY A 437 16.72 15.72 -9.83
CA GLY A 437 17.76 15.40 -10.80
C GLY A 437 17.54 16.11 -12.14
N GLU A 438 18.34 15.75 -13.14
CA GLU A 438 18.29 16.38 -14.48
C GLU A 438 16.91 16.21 -15.14
N PHE A 439 16.28 15.03 -15.06
CA PHE A 439 14.98 14.78 -15.70
C PHE A 439 13.92 15.73 -15.18
N ALA A 440 13.80 15.86 -13.86
CA ALA A 440 12.81 16.76 -13.27
C ALA A 440 13.05 18.23 -13.64
N LYS A 441 14.31 18.64 -13.86
CA LYS A 441 14.66 20.03 -14.20
C LYS A 441 14.52 20.36 -15.68
N ASP A 442 14.78 19.38 -16.54
CA ASP A 442 14.88 19.60 -17.99
C ASP A 442 13.60 19.19 -18.74
N VAL A 443 12.74 18.34 -18.14
CA VAL A 443 11.51 17.88 -18.78
C VAL A 443 10.55 19.05 -19.04
N PRO A 444 9.94 19.14 -20.24
CA PRO A 444 8.94 20.16 -20.52
C PRO A 444 7.77 20.13 -19.52
N GLY A 445 7.47 21.28 -18.91
CA GLY A 445 6.43 21.40 -17.88
C GLY A 445 6.82 20.84 -16.51
N GLY A 446 8.13 20.57 -16.31
CA GLY A 446 8.70 20.21 -15.02
C GLY A 446 8.50 21.27 -13.92
N PRO A 447 8.75 20.90 -12.66
CA PRO A 447 8.59 21.78 -11.51
C PRO A 447 9.53 23.00 -11.52
N ASP A 448 9.04 24.14 -11.01
CA ASP A 448 9.80 25.40 -10.94
C ASP A 448 10.93 25.41 -9.88
N GLY A 449 10.87 24.50 -8.91
CA GLY A 449 11.80 24.43 -7.78
C GLY A 449 12.97 23.47 -8.01
N ASP A 450 13.82 23.30 -6.99
CA ASP A 450 14.90 22.31 -6.98
C ASP A 450 14.58 21.07 -6.13
N GLU A 451 13.52 21.15 -5.33
CA GLU A 451 13.17 20.11 -4.37
C GLU A 451 11.70 20.15 -3.96
N THR A 452 11.26 19.04 -3.38
CA THR A 452 10.02 18.93 -2.62
C THR A 452 10.32 18.46 -1.21
N LEU A 453 9.71 19.11 -0.21
CA LEU A 453 9.80 18.75 1.20
C LEU A 453 8.43 18.37 1.73
N PHE A 454 8.37 17.30 2.51
CA PHE A 454 7.15 16.78 3.11
C PHE A 454 7.37 16.46 4.58
N GLY A 455 6.37 16.75 5.41
CA GLY A 455 6.36 16.41 6.82
C GLY A 455 4.99 15.98 7.29
N TYR A 456 4.94 15.08 8.26
CA TYR A 456 3.69 14.69 8.92
C TYR A 456 3.85 14.35 10.39
N ALA A 457 2.75 14.54 11.11
CA ALA A 457 2.56 14.07 12.47
C ALA A 457 1.24 13.29 12.55
N GLN A 458 1.28 12.10 13.12
CA GLN A 458 0.14 11.20 13.20
C GLN A 458 -0.01 10.63 14.60
N LEU A 459 -1.24 10.61 15.10
CA LEU A 459 -1.62 9.90 16.31
C LEU A 459 -2.60 8.80 15.93
N THR A 460 -2.29 7.56 16.31
CA THR A 460 -3.14 6.39 16.09
C THR A 460 -3.54 5.80 17.44
N PHE A 461 -4.84 5.58 17.64
CA PHE A 461 -5.40 4.85 18.76
C PHE A 461 -6.06 3.55 18.27
N THR A 462 -5.59 2.41 18.76
CA THR A 462 -6.09 1.06 18.45
C THR A 462 -6.70 0.44 19.70
N PHE A 463 -7.85 -0.21 19.54
CA PHE A 463 -8.65 -0.75 20.66
C PHE A 463 -9.34 -2.08 20.36
#